data_AF-A0A8J4X8F9-F1
#
_entry.id   AF-A0A8J4X8F9-F1
#
_cell.length_a   1.000
_cell.length_b   1.000
_cell.length_c   1.000
_cell.angle_alpha   90.00
_cell.angle_beta   90.00
_cell.angle_gamma   90.00
#
_symmetry.space_group_name_H-M   'P 1'
#
loop_
_entity.id
_entity.type
_entity.pdbx_description
1 polymer ?
#
loop_
_entity_poly.entity_id
_entity_poly.type
_entity_poly.pdbx_seq_one_letter_code
_entity_poly.pdbx_strand_id
1 'polypeptide(L)'
;IRVDGVSAASSVLLYETVSVVEGSPVLRDMVFSPDYQYTYLLSEKQVTRLPVESCSQYRSCKSCLGSGDPHCGWCVLHNKCSRMEACQKWELPQHFSTELKQCVDITVTPANMSVTSASTQLSVKVAHVPNLSAGVTCVFEDLSESPGDVLPKGQILCMSPSLRDVPTLTHGYGDKRVVRLSLKSKETGLKFITTDFVFYNCSVLQS
;
A
#
# COMPACT_ATOMS: atom_id res chain seq x y z
N ILE A 1 1.86 22.17 18.24
CA ILE A 1 2.81 22.75 19.23
C ILE A 1 4.00 23.26 18.45
N ARG A 2 4.33 24.56 18.56
CA ARG A 2 5.52 25.16 17.97
C ARG A 2 6.55 25.31 19.08
N VAL A 3 7.73 24.71 18.92
CA VAL A 3 8.88 24.93 19.80
C VAL A 3 9.97 25.49 18.90
N ASP A 4 10.04 26.82 18.82
CA ASP A 4 11.09 27.49 18.06
C ASP A 4 12.37 27.49 18.92
N GLY A 5 13.24 26.50 18.68
CA GLY A 5 14.58 26.38 19.26
C GLY A 5 15.65 26.59 18.20
N VAL A 6 16.61 27.48 18.48
CA VAL A 6 17.66 27.94 17.55
C VAL A 6 18.67 26.84 17.20
N SER A 7 19.09 26.88 15.93
CA SER A 7 19.89 25.95 15.11
C SER A 7 21.23 25.46 15.66
N ALA A 8 21.47 24.13 15.59
CA ALA A 8 22.62 23.52 14.89
C ALA A 8 22.46 21.99 14.72
N ALA A 9 22.46 21.51 13.47
CA ALA A 9 22.79 20.15 13.02
C ALA A 9 21.92 18.93 13.44
N SER A 10 20.60 19.11 13.54
CA SER A 10 19.62 18.08 13.16
C SER A 10 18.35 18.79 12.72
N SER A 11 17.89 18.56 11.49
CA SER A 11 16.70 19.22 10.97
C SER A 11 15.47 18.69 11.71
N VAL A 12 15.08 19.33 12.82
CA VAL A 12 13.82 19.05 13.51
C VAL A 12 12.70 19.45 12.56
N LEU A 13 12.01 18.44 12.01
CA LEU A 13 10.94 18.63 11.05
C LEU A 13 9.60 18.36 11.74
N LEU A 14 8.71 19.36 11.73
CA LEU A 14 7.32 19.15 12.10
C LEU A 14 6.64 18.31 11.01
N TYR A 15 6.29 17.07 11.33
CA TYR A 15 5.65 16.16 10.38
C TYR A 15 4.11 16.23 10.43
N GLU A 16 3.51 16.58 11.58
CA GLU A 16 2.04 16.62 11.73
C GLU A 16 1.58 17.65 12.76
N THR A 17 0.37 18.18 12.56
CA THR A 17 -0.34 19.00 13.54
C THR A 17 -1.76 18.47 13.69
N VAL A 18 -2.12 18.10 14.92
CA VAL A 18 -3.45 17.58 15.25
C VAL A 18 -4.21 18.61 16.08
N SER A 19 -5.49 18.83 15.72
CA SER A 19 -6.40 19.66 16.50
C SER A 19 -6.97 18.85 17.67
N VAL A 20 -6.82 19.35 18.89
CA VAL A 20 -7.18 18.61 20.13
C VAL A 20 -8.54 19.03 20.66
N VAL A 21 -8.73 20.33 20.91
CA VAL A 21 -10.00 20.93 21.34
C VAL A 21 -10.18 22.25 20.59
N GLU A 22 -11.31 22.44 19.94
CA GLU A 22 -11.59 23.65 19.17
C GLU A 22 -11.75 24.87 20.10
N GLY A 23 -11.07 25.96 19.76
CA GLY A 23 -11.16 27.23 20.50
C GLY A 23 -10.58 27.22 21.93
N SER A 24 -9.99 26.12 22.39
CA SER A 24 -9.43 26.01 23.76
C SER A 24 -7.93 25.75 23.72
N PRO A 25 -7.12 26.49 24.50
CA PRO A 25 -5.68 26.25 24.58
C PRO A 25 -5.38 24.92 25.29
N VAL A 26 -4.31 24.26 24.86
CA VAL A 26 -3.78 23.08 25.56
C VAL A 26 -2.94 23.54 26.75
N LEU A 27 -3.22 23.01 27.92
CA LEU A 27 -2.47 23.28 29.16
C LEU A 27 -1.10 22.59 29.14
N ARG A 28 -0.20 23.02 30.04
CA ARG A 28 1.21 22.57 30.06
C ARG A 28 1.38 21.11 30.45
N ASP A 29 0.50 20.61 31.31
CA ASP A 29 0.61 19.24 31.82
C ASP A 29 0.21 18.25 30.73
N MET A 30 1.18 17.44 30.33
CA MET A 30 1.04 16.37 29.35
C MET A 30 1.72 15.13 29.91
N VAL A 31 1.05 13.98 29.78
CA VAL A 31 1.57 12.71 30.31
C VAL A 31 1.32 11.60 29.31
N PHE A 32 2.32 10.75 29.08
CA PHE A 32 2.16 9.55 28.28
C PHE A 32 1.42 8.45 29.05
N SER A 33 0.68 7.61 28.34
CA SER A 33 0.25 6.33 28.89
C SER A 33 1.47 5.47 29.25
N PRO A 34 1.35 4.52 30.21
CA PRO A 34 2.48 3.68 30.63
C PRO A 34 3.15 2.88 29.50
N ASP A 35 2.38 2.57 28.45
CA ASP A 35 2.81 1.85 27.24
C ASP A 35 3.24 2.78 26.10
N TYR A 36 3.26 4.10 26.32
CA TYR A 36 3.63 5.14 25.34
C TYR A 36 2.81 5.10 24.03
N GLN A 37 1.62 4.50 24.06
CA GLN A 37 0.70 4.48 22.91
C GLN A 37 -0.13 5.76 22.81
N TYR A 38 -0.38 6.43 23.93
CA TYR A 38 -1.19 7.63 24.01
C TYR A 38 -0.50 8.74 24.79
N THR A 39 -0.90 9.98 24.51
CA THR A 39 -0.62 11.14 25.35
C THR A 39 -1.94 11.74 25.84
N TYR A 40 -1.99 12.10 27.11
CA TYR A 40 -3.13 12.76 27.72
C TYR A 40 -2.86 14.26 27.75
N LEU A 41 -3.71 15.01 27.07
CA LEU A 41 -3.64 16.46 26.95
C LEU A 41 -4.79 17.10 27.72
N LEU A 42 -4.48 18.13 28.48
CA LEU A 42 -5.46 18.87 29.27
C LEU A 42 -5.85 20.17 28.56
N SER A 43 -7.12 20.51 28.64
CA SER A 43 -7.68 21.84 28.36
C SER A 43 -8.45 22.31 29.61
N GLU A 44 -8.99 23.53 29.59
CA GLU A 44 -9.71 24.08 30.75
C GLU A 44 -10.87 23.19 31.24
N LYS A 45 -11.57 22.53 30.31
CA LYS A 45 -12.82 21.78 30.61
C LYS A 45 -12.80 20.32 30.15
N GLN A 46 -11.70 19.85 29.57
CA GLN A 46 -11.65 18.52 28.96
C GLN A 46 -10.24 17.91 29.03
N VAL A 47 -10.20 16.60 29.27
CA VAL A 47 -9.03 15.75 29.09
C VAL A 47 -9.19 14.98 27.78
N THR A 48 -8.21 15.08 26.89
CA THR A 48 -8.22 14.37 25.61
C THR A 48 -7.08 13.36 25.58
N ARG A 49 -7.43 12.09 25.32
CA ARG A 49 -6.45 11.02 25.07
C ARG A 49 -6.16 10.95 23.57
N LEU A 50 -4.95 11.32 23.18
CA LEU A 50 -4.51 11.35 21.79
C LEU A 50 -3.53 10.19 21.52
N PRO A 51 -3.70 9.40 20.44
CA PRO A 51 -2.69 8.41 20.06
C PRO A 51 -1.39 9.11 19.64
N VAL A 52 -0.25 8.54 20.00
CA VAL A 52 1.08 9.11 19.68
C VAL A 52 1.37 9.06 18.18
N GLU A 53 0.78 8.11 17.46
CA GLU A 53 0.86 8.01 15.99
C GLU A 53 -0.51 7.73 15.39
N SER A 54 -0.65 8.02 14.10
CA SER A 54 -1.82 7.63 13.31
C SER A 54 -1.43 7.15 11.91
N CYS A 55 -0.36 6.35 11.81
CA CYS A 55 0.23 5.81 10.59
C CYS A 55 -0.79 5.18 9.64
N SER A 56 -1.85 4.56 10.17
CA SER A 56 -2.94 3.99 9.37
C SER A 56 -3.66 4.98 8.44
N GLN A 57 -3.48 6.29 8.65
CA GLN A 57 -3.93 7.34 7.74
C GLN A 57 -3.27 7.27 6.35
N TYR A 58 -2.03 6.77 6.29
CA TYR A 58 -1.28 6.65 5.05
C TYR A 58 -1.64 5.34 4.32
N ARG A 59 -2.25 5.48 3.14
CA ARG A 59 -2.78 4.35 2.36
C ARG A 59 -1.82 3.76 1.33
N SER A 60 -0.61 4.32 1.21
CA SER A 60 0.42 3.84 0.29
C SER A 60 1.80 3.87 0.95
N CYS A 61 2.71 3.01 0.47
CA CYS A 61 4.10 3.00 0.93
C CYS A 61 4.77 4.38 0.78
N LYS A 62 4.56 5.03 -0.36
CA LYS A 62 5.12 6.36 -0.64
C LYS A 62 4.59 7.44 0.31
N SER A 63 3.28 7.44 0.59
CA SER A 63 2.72 8.39 1.58
C SER A 63 3.16 8.07 3.01
N CYS A 64 3.31 6.79 3.34
CA CYS A 64 3.72 6.34 4.67
C CYS A 64 5.16 6.77 4.98
N LEU A 65 6.10 6.35 4.13
CA LEU A 65 7.53 6.60 4.32
C LEU A 65 7.94 8.02 3.91
N GLY A 66 7.10 8.72 3.15
CA GLY A 66 7.25 10.13 2.82
C GLY A 66 6.65 11.09 3.85
N SER A 67 5.92 10.57 4.85
CA SER A 67 5.31 11.41 5.89
C SER A 67 6.34 12.10 6.79
N GLY A 68 7.51 11.47 6.98
CA GLY A 68 8.49 11.89 7.96
C GLY A 68 8.11 11.56 9.41
N ASP A 69 6.99 10.88 9.65
CA ASP A 69 6.62 10.40 10.98
C ASP A 69 7.52 9.22 11.40
N PRO A 70 8.36 9.37 12.45
CA PRO A 70 9.33 8.34 12.84
C PRO A 70 8.69 7.07 13.40
N HIS A 71 7.39 7.10 13.75
CA HIS A 71 6.69 5.91 14.22
C HIS A 71 6.21 5.02 13.06
N CYS A 72 6.19 5.56 11.84
CA CYS A 72 5.53 4.94 10.69
C CYS A 72 6.50 4.19 9.79
N GLY A 73 6.17 2.93 9.50
CA GLY A 73 6.77 2.17 8.42
C GLY A 73 5.73 1.33 7.67
N TRP A 74 6.16 0.73 6.57
CA TRP A 74 5.28 0.02 5.67
C TRP A 74 5.36 -1.49 5.87
N CYS A 75 4.26 -2.10 6.31
CA CYS A 75 4.14 -3.54 6.48
C CYS A 75 3.78 -4.20 5.15
N VAL A 76 4.79 -4.72 4.44
CA VAL A 76 4.74 -5.03 3.01
C VAL A 76 3.59 -5.98 2.66
N LEU A 77 3.57 -7.20 3.21
CA LEU A 77 2.55 -8.21 2.87
C LEU A 77 1.15 -7.93 3.43
N HIS A 78 1.03 -6.95 4.33
CA HIS A 78 -0.25 -6.50 4.89
C HIS A 78 -0.78 -5.24 4.21
N ASN A 79 0.00 -4.62 3.31
CA ASN A 79 -0.39 -3.44 2.56
C ASN A 79 -0.85 -2.28 3.45
N LYS A 80 -0.17 -2.07 4.58
CA LYS A 80 -0.56 -1.06 5.58
C LYS A 80 0.63 -0.30 6.12
N CYS A 81 0.40 0.96 6.46
CA CYS A 81 1.32 1.76 7.24
C CYS A 81 1.02 1.56 8.73
N SER A 82 2.03 1.24 9.53
CA SER A 82 1.90 0.99 10.97
C SER A 82 3.23 1.19 11.69
N ARG A 83 3.20 1.09 13.02
CA ARG A 83 4.41 0.82 13.80
C ARG A 83 5.04 -0.51 13.44
N MET A 84 6.32 -0.64 13.77
CA MET A 84 7.12 -1.83 13.54
C MET A 84 6.55 -3.04 14.29
N GLU A 85 6.27 -2.89 15.58
CA GLU A 85 5.69 -3.93 16.44
C GLU A 85 4.27 -4.37 16.03
N ALA A 86 3.55 -3.52 15.27
CA ALA A 86 2.21 -3.82 14.75
C ALA A 86 2.23 -4.54 13.39
N CYS A 87 3.42 -4.80 12.83
CA CYS A 87 3.62 -5.57 11.60
C CYS A 87 4.07 -7.00 11.94
N GLN A 88 3.30 -8.00 11.52
CA GLN A 88 3.68 -9.39 11.75
C GLN A 88 4.98 -9.72 10.98
N LYS A 89 5.90 -10.43 11.63
CA LYS A 89 7.22 -10.81 11.08
C LYS A 89 8.08 -9.63 10.65
N TRP A 90 7.91 -8.46 11.26
CA TRP A 90 8.70 -7.26 10.96
C TRP A 90 10.23 -7.48 11.02
N GLU A 91 10.70 -8.39 11.88
CA GLU A 91 12.12 -8.75 12.04
C GLU A 91 12.69 -9.50 10.82
N LEU A 92 11.83 -10.12 10.00
CA LEU A 92 12.27 -10.86 8.82
C LEU A 92 12.61 -9.89 7.68
N PRO A 93 13.59 -10.22 6.82
CA PRO A 93 13.99 -9.36 5.72
C PRO A 93 12.80 -8.91 4.87
N GLN A 94 12.75 -7.60 4.57
CA GLN A 94 11.79 -6.96 3.66
C GLN A 94 10.30 -7.09 4.06
N HIS A 95 9.98 -7.52 5.28
CA HIS A 95 8.59 -7.52 5.77
C HIS A 95 8.12 -6.13 6.22
N PHE A 96 9.05 -5.31 6.73
CA PHE A 96 8.79 -3.95 7.16
C PHE A 96 9.79 -3.00 6.51
N SER A 97 9.28 -1.97 5.81
CA SER A 97 10.09 -0.96 5.15
C SER A 97 10.10 0.33 5.95
N THR A 98 11.26 0.97 6.03
CA THR A 98 11.47 2.26 6.71
C THR A 98 11.99 3.34 5.76
N GLU A 99 12.42 2.97 4.56
CA GLU A 99 12.97 3.89 3.56
C GLU A 99 12.17 3.86 2.25
N LEU A 100 11.97 5.02 1.62
CA LEU A 100 11.19 5.13 0.37
C LEU A 100 11.66 4.20 -0.75
N LYS A 101 12.97 3.95 -0.87
CA LYS A 101 13.54 3.05 -1.88
C LYS A 101 13.21 1.55 -1.65
N GLN A 102 12.66 1.20 -0.49
CA GLN A 102 12.25 -0.16 -0.15
C GLN A 102 10.78 -0.41 -0.50
N CYS A 103 10.05 0.58 -1.03
CA CYS A 103 8.70 0.34 -1.51
C CYS A 103 8.70 -0.69 -2.65
N VAL A 104 7.67 -1.55 -2.64
CA VAL A 104 7.52 -2.61 -3.64
C VAL A 104 7.33 -2.01 -5.03
N ASP A 105 8.13 -2.47 -5.98
CA ASP A 105 7.96 -2.18 -7.40
C ASP A 105 7.39 -3.40 -8.11
N ILE A 106 6.53 -3.18 -9.10
CA ILE A 106 5.88 -4.20 -9.92
C ILE A 106 5.98 -3.85 -11.40
N THR A 107 6.26 -4.84 -12.24
CA THR A 107 6.27 -4.70 -13.70
C THR A 107 5.65 -5.95 -14.32
N VAL A 108 4.83 -5.79 -15.35
CA VAL A 108 4.08 -6.88 -15.97
C VAL A 108 4.41 -6.94 -17.45
N THR A 109 4.68 -8.13 -17.97
CA THR A 109 5.00 -8.38 -19.38
C THR A 109 4.19 -9.55 -19.93
N PRO A 110 3.40 -9.36 -21.01
CA PRO A 110 3.02 -8.07 -21.58
C PRO A 110 2.16 -7.23 -20.60
N ALA A 111 2.16 -5.91 -20.71
CA ALA A 111 1.35 -5.02 -19.87
C ALA A 111 -0.08 -4.77 -20.41
N ASN A 112 -0.34 -5.27 -21.63
CA ASN A 112 -1.61 -5.12 -22.30
C ASN A 112 -1.92 -6.34 -23.18
N MET A 113 -3.20 -6.52 -23.52
CA MET A 113 -3.65 -7.57 -24.43
C MET A 113 -4.96 -7.18 -25.14
N SER A 114 -5.27 -7.83 -26.26
CA SER A 114 -6.54 -7.60 -26.94
C SER A 114 -7.70 -8.18 -26.13
N VAL A 115 -8.87 -7.55 -26.16
CA VAL A 115 -10.12 -8.12 -25.62
C VAL A 115 -10.49 -9.46 -26.28
N THR A 116 -9.98 -9.72 -27.48
CA THR A 116 -10.18 -10.99 -28.21
C THR A 116 -9.07 -12.00 -27.95
N SER A 117 -8.03 -11.67 -27.19
CA SER A 117 -6.97 -12.63 -26.83
C SER A 117 -7.50 -13.71 -25.90
N ALA A 118 -7.01 -14.94 -26.08
CA ALA A 118 -7.24 -16.01 -25.12
C ALA A 118 -6.42 -15.78 -23.83
N SER A 119 -6.71 -16.57 -22.80
CA SER A 119 -5.89 -16.59 -21.57
C SER A 119 -4.42 -16.84 -21.93
N THR A 120 -3.55 -15.94 -21.48
CA THR A 120 -2.13 -15.91 -21.84
C THR A 120 -1.29 -15.84 -20.57
N GLN A 121 -0.13 -16.50 -20.57
CA GLN A 121 0.80 -16.42 -19.45
C GLN A 121 1.48 -15.04 -19.41
N LEU A 122 1.38 -14.37 -18.27
CA LEU A 122 2.05 -13.11 -17.97
C LEU A 122 3.27 -13.35 -17.08
N SER A 123 4.32 -12.59 -17.32
CA SER A 123 5.46 -12.49 -16.41
C SER A 123 5.37 -11.21 -15.58
N VAL A 124 5.16 -11.38 -14.28
CA VAL A 124 5.10 -10.30 -13.29
C VAL A 124 6.39 -10.28 -12.51
N LYS A 125 7.17 -9.20 -12.61
CA LYS A 125 8.40 -9.00 -11.84
C LYS A 125 8.12 -8.06 -10.68
N VAL A 126 8.50 -8.48 -9.48
CA VAL A 126 8.44 -7.66 -8.26
C VAL A 126 9.81 -7.47 -7.64
N ALA A 127 10.04 -6.29 -7.05
CA ALA A 127 11.25 -5.96 -6.30
C ALA A 127 10.89 -5.46 -4.88
N HIS A 128 11.86 -5.54 -3.97
CA HIS A 128 11.71 -5.13 -2.56
C HIS A 128 10.59 -5.86 -1.82
N VAL A 129 10.34 -7.12 -2.17
CA VAL A 129 9.35 -7.99 -1.52
C VAL A 129 10.06 -9.00 -0.62
N PRO A 130 9.42 -9.41 0.49
CA PRO A 130 9.93 -10.52 1.31
C PRO A 130 9.86 -11.85 0.55
N ASN A 131 10.30 -12.92 1.20
CA ASN A 131 10.19 -14.27 0.64
C ASN A 131 8.71 -14.62 0.36
N LEU A 132 8.41 -14.95 -0.90
CA LEU A 132 7.07 -15.29 -1.38
C LEU A 132 6.84 -16.81 -1.51
N SER A 133 7.66 -17.64 -0.85
CA SER A 133 7.58 -19.11 -0.92
C SER A 133 6.26 -19.71 -0.41
N ALA A 134 5.53 -19.00 0.45
CA ALA A 134 4.16 -19.37 0.83
C ALA A 134 3.19 -19.39 -0.37
N GLY A 135 3.56 -18.69 -1.45
CA GLY A 135 2.84 -18.61 -2.71
C GLY A 135 2.08 -17.31 -2.88
N VAL A 136 1.73 -17.04 -4.14
CA VAL A 136 1.05 -15.81 -4.57
C VAL A 136 -0.14 -16.18 -5.43
N THR A 137 -1.18 -15.36 -5.37
CA THR A 137 -2.32 -15.39 -6.29
C THR A 137 -2.35 -14.08 -7.06
N CYS A 138 -2.43 -14.16 -8.38
CA CYS A 138 -2.71 -13.00 -9.23
C CYS A 138 -4.22 -12.76 -9.28
N VAL A 139 -4.65 -11.54 -8.95
CA VAL A 139 -6.07 -11.16 -8.87
C VAL A 139 -6.31 -10.03 -9.85
N PHE A 140 -7.14 -10.28 -10.85
CA PHE A 140 -7.57 -9.29 -11.85
C PHE A 140 -8.94 -8.75 -11.44
N GLU A 141 -8.96 -7.72 -10.59
CA GLU A 141 -10.19 -7.16 -9.99
C GLU A 141 -11.16 -8.23 -9.51
N ASP A 142 -12.33 -8.29 -10.13
CA ASP A 142 -13.43 -9.25 -9.97
C ASP A 142 -13.53 -10.23 -11.15
N LEU A 143 -12.66 -10.10 -12.15
CA LEU A 143 -12.69 -10.90 -13.38
C LEU A 143 -12.16 -12.32 -13.16
N SER A 144 -11.01 -12.46 -12.51
CA SER A 144 -10.42 -13.76 -12.23
C SER A 144 -9.36 -13.72 -11.15
N GLU A 145 -9.11 -14.90 -10.56
CA GLU A 145 -7.91 -15.17 -9.79
C GLU A 145 -7.17 -16.37 -10.41
N SER A 146 -5.85 -16.27 -10.52
CA SER A 146 -5.00 -17.39 -10.96
C SER A 146 -3.89 -17.65 -9.95
N PRO A 147 -3.44 -18.90 -9.77
CA PRO A 147 -2.21 -19.15 -9.05
C PRO A 147 -1.04 -18.44 -9.72
N GLY A 148 -0.08 -17.95 -8.92
CA GLY A 148 1.17 -17.39 -9.38
C GLY A 148 2.34 -18.33 -9.07
N ASP A 149 3.06 -18.76 -10.10
CA ASP A 149 4.27 -19.57 -9.93
C ASP A 149 5.45 -18.66 -9.62
N VAL A 150 5.92 -18.72 -8.37
CA VAL A 150 7.00 -17.87 -7.86
C VAL A 150 8.35 -18.46 -8.28
N LEU A 151 9.06 -17.73 -9.13
CA LEU A 151 10.40 -18.02 -9.62
C LEU A 151 11.47 -17.19 -8.88
N PRO A 152 12.76 -17.55 -9.02
CA PRO A 152 13.85 -16.77 -8.43
C PRO A 152 13.82 -15.29 -8.86
N LYS A 153 14.44 -14.42 -8.04
CA LYS A 153 14.55 -12.97 -8.29
C LYS A 153 13.21 -12.23 -8.41
N GLY A 154 12.17 -12.72 -7.72
CA GLY A 154 10.86 -12.05 -7.65
C GLY A 154 10.07 -12.08 -8.96
N GLN A 155 10.36 -13.03 -9.85
CA GLN A 155 9.56 -13.26 -11.04
C GLN A 155 8.38 -14.18 -10.71
N ILE A 156 7.19 -13.85 -11.17
CA ILE A 156 5.95 -14.61 -10.93
C ILE A 156 5.29 -14.84 -12.29
N LEU A 157 4.89 -16.08 -12.57
CA LEU A 157 4.12 -16.41 -13.77
C LEU A 157 2.65 -16.59 -13.42
N CYS A 158 1.76 -15.90 -14.13
CA CYS A 158 0.31 -15.94 -13.90
C CYS A 158 -0.46 -16.08 -15.21
N MET A 159 -1.68 -16.60 -15.16
CA MET A 159 -2.56 -16.67 -16.34
C MET A 159 -3.50 -15.47 -16.36
N SER A 160 -3.57 -14.76 -17.47
CA SER A 160 -4.51 -13.65 -17.65
C SER A 160 -5.95 -14.14 -17.82
N PRO A 161 -6.97 -13.33 -17.46
CA PRO A 161 -8.35 -13.62 -17.82
C PRO A 161 -8.56 -13.51 -19.34
N SER A 162 -9.53 -14.27 -19.83
CA SER A 162 -10.08 -14.09 -21.18
C SER A 162 -11.33 -13.21 -21.07
N LEU A 163 -11.39 -12.13 -21.85
CA LEU A 163 -12.59 -11.30 -21.95
C LEU A 163 -13.56 -11.75 -23.05
N ARG A 164 -13.26 -12.84 -23.77
CA ARG A 164 -14.10 -13.36 -24.87
C ARG A 164 -15.52 -13.69 -24.43
N ASP A 165 -15.66 -14.25 -23.23
CA ASP A 165 -16.92 -14.83 -22.73
C ASP A 165 -17.57 -13.97 -21.63
N VAL A 166 -16.98 -12.81 -21.31
CA VAL A 166 -17.50 -11.91 -20.28
C VAL A 166 -18.63 -11.06 -20.87
N PRO A 167 -19.86 -11.12 -20.34
CA PRO A 167 -20.99 -10.36 -20.85
C PRO A 167 -20.70 -8.85 -20.82
N THR A 168 -20.78 -8.19 -21.98
CA THR A 168 -20.64 -6.74 -22.08
C THR A 168 -21.92 -6.08 -21.58
N LEU A 169 -21.96 -5.72 -20.30
CA LEU A 169 -23.07 -4.94 -19.75
C LEU A 169 -23.08 -3.54 -20.42
N THR A 170 -24.10 -3.36 -21.27
CA THR A 170 -24.66 -2.12 -21.82
C THR A 170 -23.83 -1.27 -22.78
N HIS A 171 -22.50 -1.30 -22.75
CA HIS A 171 -21.65 -0.74 -23.80
C HIS A 171 -20.42 -1.65 -23.92
N GLY A 172 -20.01 -2.06 -25.13
CA GLY A 172 -18.75 -2.79 -25.32
C GLY A 172 -17.58 -2.05 -24.62
N TYR A 173 -16.45 -2.72 -24.40
CA TYR A 173 -15.30 -2.23 -23.59
C TYR A 173 -14.64 -0.90 -24.04
N GLY A 174 -15.27 -0.11 -24.92
CA GLY A 174 -14.68 1.06 -25.56
C GLY A 174 -13.51 0.66 -26.44
N ASP A 175 -12.59 1.61 -26.63
CA ASP A 175 -11.27 1.42 -27.23
C ASP A 175 -10.30 0.68 -26.29
N LYS A 176 -10.46 0.88 -24.97
CA LYS A 176 -9.69 0.19 -23.94
C LYS A 176 -10.44 0.06 -22.61
N ARG A 177 -10.14 -1.02 -21.89
CA ARG A 177 -10.50 -1.28 -20.49
C ARG A 177 -9.24 -1.42 -19.65
N VAL A 178 -9.11 -0.60 -18.61
CA VAL A 178 -8.05 -0.74 -17.61
C VAL A 178 -8.58 -1.65 -16.49
N VAL A 179 -7.80 -2.66 -16.12
CA VAL A 179 -8.09 -3.63 -15.06
C VAL A 179 -6.95 -3.59 -14.05
N ARG A 180 -7.27 -3.55 -12.75
CA ARG A 180 -6.26 -3.67 -11.70
C ARG A 180 -5.79 -5.11 -11.47
N LEU A 181 -4.54 -5.37 -11.81
CA LEU A 181 -3.83 -6.58 -11.43
C LEU A 181 -3.20 -6.39 -10.05
N SER A 182 -3.65 -7.17 -9.07
CA SER A 182 -3.06 -7.22 -7.73
C SER A 182 -2.37 -8.55 -7.48
N LEU A 183 -1.29 -8.54 -6.69
CA LEU A 183 -0.71 -9.75 -6.12
C LEU A 183 -1.22 -9.93 -4.69
N LYS A 184 -1.80 -11.10 -4.41
CA LYS A 184 -2.29 -11.51 -3.10
C LYS A 184 -1.34 -12.54 -2.50
N SER A 185 -0.84 -12.27 -1.30
CA SER A 185 0.02 -13.20 -0.57
C SER A 185 -0.81 -14.34 0.01
N LYS A 186 -0.39 -15.60 -0.20
CA LYS A 186 -1.04 -16.75 0.45
C LYS A 186 -0.71 -16.83 1.95
N GLU A 187 0.33 -16.14 2.40
CA GLU A 187 0.67 -16.07 3.83
C GLU A 187 -0.34 -15.23 4.62
N THR A 188 -0.69 -14.05 4.10
CA THR A 188 -1.57 -13.10 4.80
C THR A 188 -3.00 -13.10 4.29
N GLY A 189 -3.23 -13.64 3.09
CA GLY A 189 -4.51 -13.53 2.37
C GLY A 189 -4.78 -12.13 1.81
N LEU A 190 -3.83 -11.20 1.89
CA LEU A 190 -4.02 -9.79 1.53
C LEU A 190 -3.33 -9.44 0.21
N LYS A 191 -3.93 -8.50 -0.53
CA LYS A 191 -3.34 -7.87 -1.72
C LYS A 191 -2.26 -6.89 -1.26
N PHE A 192 -1.00 -7.06 -1.69
CA PHE A 192 0.13 -6.27 -1.21
C PHE A 192 0.72 -5.29 -2.24
N ILE A 193 0.40 -5.47 -3.52
CA ILE A 193 0.77 -4.53 -4.57
C ILE A 193 -0.27 -4.61 -5.69
N THR A 194 -0.47 -3.50 -6.40
CA THR A 194 -1.42 -3.40 -7.53
C THR A 194 -0.82 -2.57 -8.65
N THR A 195 -1.12 -2.94 -9.88
CA THR A 195 -0.76 -2.20 -11.08
C THR A 195 -1.89 -2.28 -12.12
N ASP A 196 -1.85 -1.39 -13.09
CA ASP A 196 -2.82 -1.36 -14.17
C ASP A 196 -2.43 -2.34 -15.27
N PHE A 197 -3.41 -3.06 -15.79
CA PHE A 197 -3.29 -3.97 -16.92
C PHE A 197 -4.36 -3.62 -17.96
N VAL A 198 -3.97 -3.43 -19.22
CA VAL A 198 -4.85 -2.83 -20.22
C VAL A 198 -5.36 -3.86 -21.22
N PHE A 199 -6.68 -3.98 -21.34
CA PHE A 199 -7.32 -4.67 -22.45
C PHE A 199 -7.70 -3.65 -23.54
N TYR A 200 -7.19 -3.80 -24.75
CA TYR A 200 -7.54 -2.91 -25.87
C TYR A 200 -8.47 -3.60 -26.87
N ASN A 201 -9.30 -2.82 -27.56
CA ASN A 201 -10.24 -3.30 -28.56
C ASN A 201 -10.03 -2.59 -29.89
N CYS A 202 -9.31 -3.21 -30.82
CA CYS A 202 -9.08 -2.61 -32.13
C CYS A 202 -10.33 -2.58 -33.02
N SER A 203 -11.37 -3.36 -32.71
CA SER A 203 -12.58 -3.45 -33.55
C SER A 203 -13.45 -2.20 -33.51
N VAL A 204 -13.25 -1.30 -32.53
CA VAL A 204 -13.99 -0.03 -32.43
C VAL A 204 -13.29 1.15 -33.10
N LEU A 205 -12.04 0.96 -33.56
CA LEU A 205 -11.33 1.99 -34.29
C LEU A 205 -11.86 2.02 -35.73
N GLN A 206 -12.60 3.07 -36.08
CA GLN A 206 -13.04 3.31 -37.46
C GLN A 206 -11.83 3.71 -38.31
N SER A 207 -11.66 3.00 -39.44
CA SER A 207 -10.67 3.29 -40.50
C SER A 207 -11.14 4.43 -41.40
#